data_AF-A0A2V6QPI3-F1
#
_entry.id   AF-A0A2V6QPI3-F1
#
_cell.length_a   1.000
_cell.length_b   1.000
_cell.length_c   1.000
_cell.angle_alpha   90.00
_cell.angle_beta   90.00
_cell.angle_gamma   90.00
#
_symmetry.space_group_name_H-M   'P 1'
#
loop_
_entity.id
_entity.type
_entity.pdbx_description
1 polymer ?
#
loop_
_entity_poly.entity_id
_entity_poly.type
_entity_poly.pdbx_seq_one_letter_code
_entity_poly.pdbx_strand_id
1 'polypeptide(L)'
;MTRTAQQTEAVRFWTTGNFLPSWNQVARQLSAAKGLGLAENARLFALVNMGIANNYICDWDAKFHYNRWRPVTAIRNGDQDGNDATERDAGWTPLNATPMHPEYPSSAAIVAGVASGVLESVFGTGSLQILTVTDSADARLQRQFNSIAQMAEEQRMVRIWGGIHFRNSLEVSEQMGRKLATHLLTNIMTPVR
;
A
#
# COMPACT_ATOMS: atom_id res chain seq x y z
N MET A 1 -12.19 18.94 -0.32
CA MET A 1 -12.40 18.06 0.85
C MET A 1 -11.18 18.21 1.77
N THR A 2 -11.38 18.47 3.06
CA THR A 2 -10.28 18.76 4.00
C THR A 2 -9.86 17.50 4.76
N ARG A 3 -8.56 17.28 4.94
CA ARG A 3 -8.02 16.13 5.69
C ARG A 3 -8.48 16.17 7.15
N THR A 4 -8.92 15.05 7.71
CA THR A 4 -9.35 14.94 9.11
C THR A 4 -8.17 14.66 10.07
N ALA A 5 -8.40 14.80 11.38
CA ALA A 5 -7.41 14.44 12.40
C ALA A 5 -7.02 12.95 12.33
N GLN A 6 -8.01 12.06 12.20
CA GLN A 6 -7.80 10.61 12.06
C GLN A 6 -6.96 10.26 10.82
N GLN A 7 -7.20 10.94 9.69
CA GLN A 7 -6.39 10.77 8.48
C GLN A 7 -4.96 11.26 8.68
N THR A 8 -4.76 12.35 9.44
CA THR A 8 -3.43 12.85 9.78
C THR A 8 -2.67 11.88 10.68
N GLU A 9 -3.34 11.26 11.66
CA GLU A 9 -2.76 10.21 12.50
C GLU A 9 -2.40 8.96 11.69
N ALA A 10 -3.27 8.54 10.77
CA ALA A 10 -2.97 7.43 9.86
C ALA A 10 -1.71 7.72 9.03
N VAL A 11 -1.59 8.92 8.47
CA VAL A 11 -0.40 9.32 7.70
C VAL A 11 0.88 9.24 8.53
N ARG A 12 0.82 9.66 9.81
CA ARG A 12 1.96 9.59 10.72
C ARG A 12 2.31 8.16 11.13
N PHE A 13 1.31 7.31 11.31
CA PHE A 13 1.50 5.90 11.64
C PHE A 13 2.11 5.10 10.48
N TRP A 14 1.66 5.34 9.25
CA TRP A 14 2.09 4.58 8.07
C TRP A 14 3.43 5.09 7.50
N THR A 15 4.49 4.94 8.29
CA THR A 15 5.88 5.20 7.88
C THR A 15 6.44 4.05 7.04
N THR A 16 7.59 4.28 6.37
CA THR A 16 8.34 3.20 5.69
C THR A 16 8.62 2.01 6.63
N GLY A 17 8.88 2.29 7.91
CA GLY A 17 9.13 1.27 8.93
C GLY A 17 7.91 0.41 9.27
N ASN A 18 6.69 0.87 9.00
CA ASN A 18 5.46 0.14 9.32
C ASN A 18 4.77 -0.47 8.10
N PHE A 19 4.94 0.13 6.93
CA PHE A 19 4.23 -0.26 5.70
C PHE A 19 4.39 -1.74 5.37
N LEU A 20 5.63 -2.24 5.30
CA LEU A 20 5.87 -3.65 4.98
C LEU A 20 5.72 -4.58 6.18
N PRO A 21 6.28 -4.28 7.37
CA PRO A 21 6.19 -5.20 8.50
C PRO A 21 4.76 -5.47 8.96
N SER A 22 3.85 -4.51 8.80
CA SER A 22 2.43 -4.67 9.16
C SER A 22 1.75 -5.83 8.43
N TRP A 23 2.05 -6.07 7.15
CA TRP A 23 1.49 -7.21 6.40
C TRP A 23 1.95 -8.54 6.99
N ASN A 24 3.19 -8.62 7.46
CA ASN A 24 3.69 -9.79 8.18
C ASN A 24 3.06 -9.92 9.58
N GLN A 25 2.76 -8.81 10.27
CA GLN A 25 2.03 -8.83 11.55
C GLN A 25 0.61 -9.41 11.36
N VAL A 26 -0.11 -8.96 10.33
CA VAL A 26 -1.46 -9.44 10.01
C VAL A 26 -1.44 -10.88 9.52
N ALA A 27 -0.48 -11.26 8.67
CA ALA A 27 -0.31 -12.65 8.23
C ALA A 27 -0.12 -13.61 9.41
N ARG A 28 0.67 -13.23 10.43
CA ARG A 28 0.84 -14.03 11.66
C ARG A 28 -0.46 -14.19 12.43
N GLN A 29 -1.21 -13.11 12.62
CA GLN A 29 -2.49 -13.14 13.32
C GLN A 29 -3.49 -14.07 12.62
N LEU A 30 -3.65 -13.91 11.32
CA LEU A 30 -4.59 -14.70 10.53
C LEU A 30 -4.18 -16.16 10.44
N SER A 31 -2.90 -16.43 10.25
CA SER A 31 -2.37 -17.80 10.24
C SER A 31 -2.62 -18.51 11.58
N ALA A 32 -2.32 -17.85 12.70
CA ALA A 32 -2.54 -18.42 14.03
C ALA A 32 -4.03 -18.70 14.27
N ALA A 33 -4.92 -17.78 13.89
CA ALA A 33 -6.36 -17.95 14.07
C ALA A 33 -6.96 -19.06 13.19
N LYS A 34 -6.42 -19.26 11.99
CA LYS A 34 -6.84 -20.34 11.08
C LYS A 34 -6.20 -21.69 11.43
N GLY A 35 -5.12 -21.70 12.22
CA GLY A 35 -4.39 -22.92 12.59
C GLY A 35 -3.59 -23.53 11.43
N LEU A 36 -3.00 -22.70 10.57
CA LEU A 36 -2.21 -23.19 9.43
C LEU A 36 -1.00 -24.03 9.88
N GLY A 37 -0.71 -25.11 9.15
CA GLY A 37 0.48 -25.94 9.35
C GLY A 37 1.78 -25.25 8.92
N LEU A 38 2.93 -25.88 9.19
CA LEU A 38 4.25 -25.31 8.87
C LEU A 38 4.42 -25.02 7.36
N ALA A 39 4.04 -25.96 6.49
CA ALA A 39 4.18 -25.80 5.04
C ALA A 39 3.25 -24.69 4.50
N GLU A 40 2.02 -24.60 4.99
CA GLU A 40 1.07 -23.55 4.62
C GLU A 40 1.53 -22.18 5.07
N ASN A 41 2.08 -22.09 6.30
CA ASN A 41 2.74 -20.89 6.80
C ASN A 41 3.92 -20.48 5.91
N ALA A 42 4.85 -21.39 5.65
CA ALA A 42 6.01 -21.12 4.82
C ALA A 42 5.59 -20.60 3.43
N ARG A 43 4.59 -21.23 2.81
CA ARG A 43 4.03 -20.79 1.53
C ARG A 43 3.40 -19.40 1.62
N LEU A 44 2.57 -19.14 2.64
CA LEU A 44 1.90 -17.86 2.82
C LEU A 44 2.92 -16.71 2.95
N PHE A 45 3.88 -16.85 3.87
CA PHE A 45 4.89 -15.83 4.10
C PHE A 45 5.81 -15.66 2.90
N ALA A 46 6.17 -16.74 2.20
CA ALA A 46 6.96 -16.65 0.99
C ALA A 46 6.23 -15.90 -0.12
N LEU A 47 4.94 -16.20 -0.39
CA LEU A 47 4.17 -15.50 -1.43
C LEU A 47 4.00 -14.00 -1.13
N VAL A 48 3.67 -13.64 0.12
CA VAL A 48 3.54 -12.23 0.52
C VAL A 48 4.86 -11.49 0.31
N ASN A 49 5.97 -12.02 0.82
CA ASN A 49 7.25 -11.32 0.78
C ASN A 49 7.89 -11.32 -0.62
N MET A 50 7.71 -12.37 -1.42
CA MET A 50 8.12 -12.35 -2.84
C MET A 50 7.31 -11.32 -3.64
N GLY A 51 6.01 -11.20 -3.39
CA GLY A 51 5.17 -10.17 -4.02
C GLY A 51 5.62 -8.75 -3.68
N ILE A 52 5.91 -8.50 -2.40
CA ILE A 52 6.46 -7.22 -1.94
C ILE A 52 7.84 -6.95 -2.56
N ALA A 53 8.70 -7.96 -2.69
CA ALA A 53 9.99 -7.82 -3.34
C ALA A 53 9.85 -7.48 -4.84
N ASN A 54 8.99 -8.20 -5.56
CA ASN A 54 8.73 -7.96 -6.99
C ASN A 54 8.14 -6.57 -7.25
N ASN A 55 7.35 -6.03 -6.32
CA ASN A 55 6.87 -4.65 -6.39
C ASN A 55 8.02 -3.67 -6.62
N TYR A 56 9.14 -3.79 -5.90
CA TYR A 56 10.22 -2.81 -6.04
C TYR A 56 10.83 -2.78 -7.44
N ILE A 57 10.89 -3.92 -8.11
CA ILE A 57 11.38 -4.04 -9.50
C ILE A 57 10.40 -3.35 -10.45
N CYS A 58 9.13 -3.76 -10.40
CA CYS A 58 8.14 -3.24 -11.34
C CYS A 58 7.77 -1.77 -11.08
N ASP A 59 7.75 -1.34 -9.81
CA ASP A 59 7.48 0.04 -9.42
C ASP A 59 8.60 0.97 -9.90
N TRP A 60 9.87 0.59 -9.71
CA TRP A 60 10.99 1.41 -10.19
C TRP A 60 11.09 1.45 -11.71
N ASP A 61 10.93 0.31 -12.39
CA ASP A 61 10.88 0.27 -13.85
C ASP A 61 9.82 1.25 -14.39
N ALA A 62 8.59 1.15 -13.88
CA ALA A 62 7.51 2.04 -14.29
C ALA A 62 7.75 3.52 -13.88
N LYS A 63 8.31 3.78 -12.69
CA LYS A 63 8.63 5.14 -12.23
C LYS A 63 9.54 5.87 -13.18
N PHE A 64 10.62 5.21 -13.60
CA PHE A 64 11.61 5.84 -14.46
C PHE A 64 11.23 5.75 -15.94
N HIS A 65 10.35 4.84 -16.33
CA HIS A 65 9.71 4.85 -17.64
C HIS A 65 8.76 6.04 -17.83
N TYR A 66 7.81 6.25 -16.90
CA TYR A 66 6.78 7.31 -17.03
C TYR A 66 7.21 8.67 -16.49
N ASN A 67 8.17 8.70 -15.57
CA ASN A 67 8.82 9.88 -15.00
C ASN A 67 7.86 11.03 -14.61
N ARG A 68 6.73 10.69 -13.95
CA ARG A 68 5.69 11.66 -13.59
C ARG A 68 6.09 12.52 -12.38
N TRP A 69 5.76 13.80 -12.45
CA TRP A 69 5.91 14.78 -11.37
C TRP A 69 5.04 14.48 -10.15
N ARG A 70 5.42 15.04 -8.99
CA ARG A 70 4.70 14.88 -7.71
C ARG A 70 3.59 15.92 -7.54
N PRO A 71 2.59 15.69 -6.65
CA PRO A 71 1.52 16.67 -6.40
C PRO A 71 2.03 18.06 -6.00
N VAL A 72 3.08 18.14 -5.18
CA VAL A 72 3.68 19.44 -4.80
C VAL A 72 4.15 20.23 -6.01
N THR A 73 4.73 19.57 -7.01
CA THR A 73 5.18 20.22 -8.25
C THR A 73 3.98 20.58 -9.11
N ALA A 74 3.03 19.65 -9.31
CA ALA A 74 1.86 19.88 -10.14
C ALA A 74 0.99 21.02 -9.61
N ILE A 75 0.63 21.02 -8.31
CA ILE A 75 -0.25 22.03 -7.71
C ILE A 75 0.40 23.43 -7.73
N ARG A 76 1.71 23.51 -7.49
CA ARG A 76 2.44 24.79 -7.51
C ARG A 76 2.66 25.36 -8.91
N ASN A 77 2.41 24.56 -9.94
CA ASN A 77 2.52 24.93 -11.36
C ASN A 77 1.22 24.57 -12.12
N GLY A 78 0.08 24.61 -11.44
CA GLY A 78 -1.22 24.23 -12.04
C GLY A 78 -1.61 25.09 -13.23
N ASP A 79 -1.06 26.30 -13.32
CA ASP A 79 -1.18 27.25 -14.43
C ASP A 79 -0.35 26.88 -15.67
N GLN A 80 0.43 25.78 -15.63
CA GLN A 80 1.37 25.39 -16.69
C GLN A 80 1.05 24.02 -17.31
N ASP A 81 -0.05 23.38 -16.92
CA ASP A 81 -0.40 22.03 -17.40
C ASP A 81 -1.34 22.02 -18.63
N GLY A 82 -1.74 23.21 -19.11
CA GLY A 82 -2.63 23.36 -20.27
C GLY A 82 -4.09 23.05 -19.97
N ASN A 83 -4.50 23.07 -18.70
CA ASN A 83 -5.87 22.85 -18.27
C ASN A 83 -6.41 24.08 -17.51
N ASP A 84 -7.43 24.76 -18.05
CA ASP A 84 -7.98 25.97 -17.42
C ASP A 84 -8.72 25.69 -16.11
N ALA A 85 -9.01 24.41 -15.80
CA ALA A 85 -9.64 24.01 -14.54
C ALA A 85 -8.64 23.78 -13.39
N THR A 86 -7.33 23.89 -13.63
CA THR A 86 -6.29 23.70 -12.61
C THR A 86 -5.75 25.05 -12.14
N GLU A 87 -6.17 25.45 -10.94
CA GLU A 87 -5.65 26.65 -10.31
C GLU A 87 -4.28 26.39 -9.65
N ARG A 88 -3.37 27.35 -9.82
CA ARG A 88 -2.08 27.33 -9.13
C ARG A 88 -2.23 27.68 -7.66
N ASP A 89 -1.63 26.88 -6.78
CA ASP A 89 -1.35 27.26 -5.39
C ASP A 89 0.16 27.15 -5.12
N ALA A 90 0.85 28.29 -5.20
CA ALA A 90 2.30 28.37 -5.00
C ALA A 90 2.73 28.07 -3.56
N GLY A 91 1.84 28.24 -2.58
CA GLY A 91 2.11 28.03 -1.16
C GLY A 91 1.85 26.60 -0.68
N TRP A 92 1.18 25.79 -1.50
CA TRP A 92 0.76 24.44 -1.13
C TRP A 92 1.94 23.58 -0.68
N THR A 93 1.77 22.87 0.45
CA THR A 93 2.76 21.89 0.95
C THR A 93 2.07 20.57 1.33
N PRO A 94 2.69 19.42 1.03
CA PRO A 94 2.20 18.12 1.48
C PRO A 94 2.45 17.93 2.99
N LEU A 95 1.70 17.02 3.62
CA LEU A 95 1.95 16.64 5.01
C LEU A 95 3.21 15.78 5.13
N ASN A 96 3.43 14.86 4.19
CA ASN A 96 4.65 14.07 4.14
C ASN A 96 5.71 14.79 3.32
N ALA A 97 6.97 14.67 3.76
CA ALA A 97 8.10 14.98 2.90
C ALA A 97 7.97 14.19 1.59
N THR A 98 8.08 14.89 0.46
CA THR A 98 7.94 14.27 -0.85
C THR A 98 9.15 13.37 -1.12
N PRO A 99 8.98 12.07 -1.41
CA PRO A 99 10.12 11.20 -1.68
C PRO A 99 10.87 11.59 -2.97
N MET A 100 12.19 11.41 -2.95
CA MET A 100 13.12 11.76 -4.04
C MET A 100 13.11 10.76 -5.20
N HIS A 101 11.92 10.49 -5.77
CA HIS A 101 11.74 9.65 -6.94
C HIS A 101 10.39 9.98 -7.63
N PRO A 102 10.18 9.59 -8.91
CA PRO A 102 8.96 9.88 -9.65
C PRO A 102 7.67 9.40 -8.96
N GLU A 103 6.56 10.05 -9.29
CA GLU A 103 5.27 9.86 -8.63
C GLU A 103 4.59 8.55 -9.00
N TYR A 104 4.51 8.22 -10.29
CA TYR A 104 3.71 7.11 -10.79
C TYR A 104 4.58 5.92 -11.15
N PRO A 105 4.22 4.67 -10.77
CA PRO A 105 3.10 4.27 -9.92
C PRO A 105 3.39 4.48 -8.42
N SER A 106 2.48 4.07 -7.54
CA SER A 106 2.66 4.13 -6.08
C SER A 106 3.01 2.76 -5.51
N SER A 107 4.29 2.56 -5.16
CA SER A 107 4.79 1.39 -4.42
C SER A 107 3.90 0.95 -3.26
N ALA A 108 3.43 1.90 -2.44
CA ALA A 108 2.55 1.63 -1.29
C ALA A 108 1.24 0.96 -1.71
N ALA A 109 0.64 1.39 -2.82
CA ALA A 109 -0.60 0.83 -3.33
C ALA A 109 -0.39 -0.52 -4.03
N ILE A 110 0.74 -0.71 -4.72
CA ILE A 110 1.12 -2.03 -5.28
C ILE A 110 1.32 -3.03 -4.13
N VAL A 111 2.06 -2.65 -3.08
CA VAL A 111 2.25 -3.46 -1.86
C VAL A 111 0.92 -3.83 -1.23
N ALA A 112 0.02 -2.86 -1.05
CA ALA A 112 -1.31 -3.12 -0.49
C ALA A 112 -2.09 -4.10 -1.38
N GLY A 113 -2.08 -3.93 -2.70
CA GLY A 113 -2.74 -4.82 -3.64
C GLY A 113 -2.18 -6.25 -3.65
N VAL A 114 -0.85 -6.41 -3.62
CA VAL A 114 -0.23 -7.74 -3.64
C VAL A 114 -0.41 -8.48 -2.31
N ALA A 115 -0.19 -7.80 -1.19
CA ALA A 115 -0.33 -8.40 0.14
C ALA A 115 -1.78 -8.76 0.44
N SER A 116 -2.73 -7.86 0.15
CA SER A 116 -4.17 -8.16 0.30
C SER A 116 -4.62 -9.30 -0.60
N GLY A 117 -4.21 -9.32 -1.87
CA GLY A 117 -4.56 -10.40 -2.80
C GLY A 117 -4.08 -11.77 -2.34
N VAL A 118 -2.85 -11.87 -1.83
CA VAL A 118 -2.33 -13.13 -1.29
C VAL A 118 -3.07 -13.52 0.00
N LEU A 119 -3.27 -12.60 0.94
CA LEU A 119 -3.95 -12.90 2.20
C LEU A 119 -5.41 -13.30 1.98
N GLU A 120 -6.16 -12.56 1.17
CA GLU A 120 -7.57 -12.85 0.85
C GLU A 120 -7.72 -14.20 0.14
N SER A 121 -6.73 -14.64 -0.65
CA SER A 121 -6.77 -15.97 -1.28
C SER A 121 -6.71 -17.13 -0.27
N VAL A 122 -6.13 -16.89 0.90
CA VAL A 122 -5.99 -17.89 1.97
C VAL A 122 -7.09 -17.75 3.02
N PHE A 123 -7.47 -16.52 3.37
CA PHE A 123 -8.35 -16.23 4.50
C PHE A 123 -9.76 -15.76 4.12
N GLY A 124 -10.01 -15.48 2.83
CA GLY A 124 -11.26 -14.89 2.35
C GLY A 124 -11.30 -13.37 2.46
N THR A 125 -12.37 -12.77 1.94
CA THR A 125 -12.55 -11.30 1.81
C THR A 125 -13.50 -10.70 2.87
N GLY A 126 -14.17 -11.55 3.66
CA GLY A 126 -15.14 -11.11 4.67
C GLY A 126 -14.52 -10.48 5.91
N SER A 127 -15.37 -10.11 6.88
CA SER A 127 -14.91 -9.70 8.20
C SER A 127 -14.14 -10.84 8.87
N LEU A 128 -12.98 -10.50 9.43
CA LEU A 128 -12.11 -11.43 10.15
C LEU A 128 -12.11 -11.05 11.63
N GLN A 129 -11.29 -11.73 12.44
CA GLN A 129 -10.90 -11.19 13.73
C GLN A 129 -10.31 -9.79 13.59
N ILE A 130 -10.35 -8.99 14.66
CA ILE A 130 -9.72 -7.66 14.68
C ILE A 130 -8.23 -7.82 14.37
N LEU A 131 -7.79 -7.18 13.30
CA LEU A 131 -6.40 -7.13 12.87
C LEU A 131 -5.73 -5.96 13.58
N THR A 132 -4.76 -6.24 14.45
CA THR A 132 -4.01 -5.19 15.14
C THR A 132 -2.64 -5.04 14.52
N VAL A 133 -2.30 -3.84 14.07
CA VAL A 133 -0.97 -3.48 13.62
C VAL A 133 -0.34 -2.57 14.67
N THR A 134 0.82 -2.96 15.17
CA THR A 134 1.61 -2.16 16.11
C THR A 134 2.73 -1.46 15.36
N ASP A 135 2.97 -0.20 15.69
CA ASP A 135 4.10 0.56 15.17
C ASP A 135 5.43 -0.12 15.56
N SER A 136 6.37 -0.15 14.61
CA SER A 136 7.63 -0.89 14.77
C SER A 136 8.64 -0.16 15.66
N ALA A 137 8.45 1.14 15.89
CA ALA A 137 9.29 1.99 16.73
C ALA A 137 8.64 2.33 18.09
N ASP A 138 7.31 2.31 18.19
CA ASP A 138 6.58 2.56 19.44
C ASP A 138 5.42 1.58 19.66
N ALA A 139 5.61 0.61 20.55
CA ALA A 139 4.62 -0.44 20.83
C ALA A 139 3.28 0.08 21.38
N ARG A 140 3.20 1.34 21.81
CA ARG A 140 1.97 1.99 22.29
C ARG A 140 1.08 2.48 21.15
N LEU A 141 1.65 2.68 19.96
CA LEU A 141 0.92 3.13 18.79
C LEU A 141 0.39 1.90 18.03
N GLN A 142 -0.92 1.83 17.88
CA GLN A 142 -1.59 0.72 17.22
C GLN A 142 -2.71 1.20 16.30
N ARG A 143 -3.00 0.40 15.28
CA ARG A 143 -4.17 0.56 14.41
C ARG A 143 -4.90 -0.76 14.30
N GLN A 144 -6.23 -0.70 14.27
CA GLN A 144 -7.10 -1.87 14.23
C GLN A 144 -8.00 -1.85 13.00
N PHE A 145 -8.18 -3.02 12.40
CA PHE A 145 -8.97 -3.20 11.18
C PHE A 145 -9.88 -4.42 11.30
N ASN A 146 -11.07 -4.33 10.71
CA ASN A 146 -12.05 -5.41 10.67
C ASN A 146 -11.88 -6.33 9.46
N SER A 147 -11.07 -5.93 8.47
CA SER A 147 -10.79 -6.73 7.27
C SER A 147 -9.43 -6.37 6.65
N ILE A 148 -8.91 -7.29 5.84
CA ILE A 148 -7.70 -7.08 5.02
C ILE A 148 -7.89 -5.86 4.09
N ALA A 149 -9.07 -5.77 3.47
CA ALA A 149 -9.42 -4.67 2.57
C ALA A 149 -9.41 -3.30 3.27
N GLN A 150 -9.86 -3.22 4.53
CA GLN A 150 -9.84 -1.96 5.28
C GLN A 150 -8.41 -1.47 5.55
N MET A 151 -7.50 -2.38 5.92
CA MET A 151 -6.08 -2.05 6.09
C MET A 151 -5.44 -1.65 4.76
N ALA A 152 -5.71 -2.40 3.68
CA ALA A 152 -5.20 -2.10 2.34
C ALA A 152 -5.63 -0.70 1.88
N GLU A 153 -6.91 -0.36 2.07
CA GLU A 153 -7.45 0.95 1.72
C GLU A 153 -6.80 2.07 2.51
N GLU A 154 -6.61 1.90 3.82
CA GLU A 154 -5.97 2.95 4.62
C GLU A 154 -4.50 3.16 4.21
N GLN A 155 -3.74 2.09 4.01
CA GLN A 155 -2.36 2.16 3.50
C GLN A 155 -2.28 2.82 2.12
N ARG A 156 -3.28 2.60 1.27
CA ARG A 156 -3.37 3.29 -0.02
C ARG A 156 -3.66 4.78 0.21
N MET A 157 -4.68 5.09 0.98
CA MET A 157 -5.21 6.44 1.14
C MET A 157 -4.29 7.41 1.90
N VAL A 158 -3.40 6.93 2.78
CA VAL A 158 -2.38 7.80 3.40
C VAL A 158 -1.46 8.47 2.39
N ARG A 159 -1.39 7.98 1.15
CA ARG A 159 -0.60 8.60 0.08
C ARG A 159 -1.30 9.85 -0.50
N ILE A 160 -2.63 9.85 -0.55
CA ILE A 160 -3.44 11.05 -0.86
C ILE A 160 -3.47 11.98 0.35
N TRP A 161 -3.78 11.46 1.54
CA TRP A 161 -3.85 12.30 2.75
C TRP A 161 -2.49 12.92 3.09
N GLY A 162 -1.40 12.22 2.80
CA GLY A 162 -0.03 12.71 2.92
C GLY A 162 0.36 13.75 1.84
N GLY A 163 -0.43 13.88 0.77
CA GLY A 163 -0.20 14.83 -0.32
C GLY A 163 0.90 14.43 -1.29
N ILE A 164 1.22 13.14 -1.43
CA ILE A 164 2.40 12.69 -2.18
C ILE A 164 2.08 11.83 -3.41
N HIS A 165 0.81 11.47 -3.61
CA HIS A 165 0.36 10.74 -4.80
C HIS A 165 -1.02 11.21 -5.30
N PHE A 166 -1.29 10.97 -6.59
CA PHE A 166 -2.60 11.19 -7.20
C PHE A 166 -3.52 9.96 -7.06
N ARG A 167 -4.84 10.18 -7.14
CA ARG A 167 -5.84 9.11 -7.01
C ARG A 167 -5.71 8.02 -8.08
N ASN A 168 -5.59 8.42 -9.35
CA ASN A 168 -5.36 7.49 -10.46
C ASN A 168 -4.12 6.62 -10.22
N SER A 169 -3.01 7.23 -9.78
CA SER A 169 -1.78 6.51 -9.45
C SER A 169 -2.05 5.41 -8.42
N LEU A 170 -2.85 5.66 -7.40
CA LEU A 170 -3.19 4.64 -6.39
C LEU A 170 -4.08 3.53 -6.93
N GLU A 171 -5.11 3.86 -7.71
CA GLU A 171 -6.05 2.88 -8.26
C GLU A 171 -5.37 1.90 -9.22
N VAL A 172 -4.56 2.41 -10.15
CA VAL A 172 -3.83 1.56 -11.10
C VAL A 172 -2.77 0.71 -10.38
N SER A 173 -2.09 1.30 -9.39
CA SER A 173 -1.07 0.62 -8.60
C SER A 173 -1.64 -0.55 -7.79
N GLU A 174 -2.81 -0.36 -7.18
CA GLU A 174 -3.49 -1.44 -6.47
C GLU A 174 -3.81 -2.59 -7.44
N GLN A 175 -4.39 -2.28 -8.61
CA GLN A 175 -4.69 -3.28 -9.63
C GLN A 175 -3.44 -4.01 -10.12
N MET A 176 -2.32 -3.30 -10.26
CA MET A 176 -1.02 -3.89 -10.57
C MET A 176 -0.55 -4.86 -9.48
N GLY A 177 -0.68 -4.47 -8.20
CA GLY A 177 -0.43 -5.35 -7.06
C GLY A 177 -1.31 -6.60 -7.06
N ARG A 178 -2.61 -6.44 -7.35
CA ARG A 178 -3.56 -7.57 -7.46
C ARG A 178 -3.16 -8.53 -8.59
N LYS A 179 -2.72 -8.02 -9.75
CA LYS A 179 -2.20 -8.85 -10.85
C LYS A 179 -0.92 -9.59 -10.45
N LEU A 180 -0.01 -8.96 -9.71
CA LEU A 180 1.18 -9.63 -9.16
C LEU A 180 0.78 -10.77 -8.21
N ALA A 181 -0.19 -10.55 -7.32
CA ALA A 181 -0.69 -11.60 -6.43
C ALA A 181 -1.27 -12.77 -7.22
N THR A 182 -2.13 -12.51 -8.21
CA THR A 182 -2.68 -13.55 -9.10
C THR A 182 -1.57 -14.31 -9.79
N HIS A 183 -0.58 -13.61 -10.37
CA HIS A 183 0.54 -14.27 -11.05
C HIS A 183 1.31 -15.20 -10.12
N LEU A 184 1.64 -14.75 -8.91
CA LEU A 184 2.32 -15.57 -7.91
C LEU A 184 1.50 -16.79 -7.51
N LEU A 185 0.21 -16.60 -7.19
CA LEU A 185 -0.68 -17.67 -6.75
C LEU A 185 -0.89 -18.76 -7.81
N THR A 186 -0.91 -18.39 -9.09
CA THR A 186 -1.15 -19.32 -10.21
C THR A 186 0.13 -20.02 -10.68
N ASN A 187 1.31 -19.40 -10.54
CA ASN A 187 2.53 -19.90 -11.20
C ASN A 187 3.66 -20.27 -10.23
N ILE A 188 3.64 -19.79 -8.98
CA ILE A 188 4.76 -19.93 -8.04
C ILE A 188 4.30 -20.69 -6.79
N MET A 189 5.08 -21.72 -6.41
CA MET A 189 4.80 -22.58 -5.26
C MET A 189 3.35 -23.09 -5.27
N THR A 190 2.87 -23.55 -6.43
CA THR A 190 1.54 -24.15 -6.55
C THR A 190 1.47 -25.43 -5.71
N PRO A 191 0.33 -25.75 -5.08
CA PRO A 191 0.16 -27.02 -4.39
C PRO A 191 0.55 -28.19 -5.30
N VAL A 192 1.39 -29.08 -4.79
CA VAL A 192 1.59 -30.39 -5.41
C VAL A 192 0.28 -31.13 -5.14
N ARG A 193 -0.42 -31.51 -6.21
CA ARG A 193 -1.76 -32.13 -6.18
C ARG A 193 -2.03 -33.01 -4.96
#